data_AF-A0A2W5XR31-F1
#
_entry.id   AF-A0A2W5XR31-F1
#
_cell.length_a   1.000
_cell.length_b   1.000
_cell.length_c   1.000
_cell.angle_alpha   90.00
_cell.angle_beta   90.00
_cell.angle_gamma   90.00
#
_symmetry.space_group_name_H-M   'P 1'
#
loop_
_entity.id
_entity.type
_entity.pdbx_description
1 polymer ?
#
loop_
_entity_poly.entity_id
_entity_poly.type
_entity_poly.pdbx_seq_one_letter_code
_entity_poly.pdbx_strand_id
1 'polypeptide(L)'
;MRRQPGRDQRIRELLTRTPEERSTDELVQAVVTRTRGLPQRGRSRWRDLGTRRLLLAGAVGAAAVLVLVVGATLRNPPGSGRQPGGRLDHSPATELPISLPRPTSLPTDGSCEPIAGCLGILAAGSHQTAVFRPTTTFTTAGGWVNREDRGGIFDLRSTAIPGDALLLLRDPVPLRDGRIVGGVGSDARALAAWLAADPRLSASGAASASIGGLNGMRLRLAIASGTSGRPLGCATQVCVDLFTATDPATRPVWQYRISLSGTERATVYLLDAPPGVIMILVDSLDGRTLDRLEAAAAPILASMRFAVERGASTPSPP
;
A
#
# COMPACT_ATOMS: atom_id res chain seq x y z
N MET A 1 7.81 -0.27 -24.84
CA MET A 1 6.41 -0.44 -24.36
C MET A 1 5.46 -0.43 -25.56
N ARG A 2 4.88 -1.57 -25.95
CA ARG A 2 3.80 -1.62 -26.95
C ARG A 2 2.50 -1.18 -26.26
N ARG A 3 1.84 -0.14 -26.76
CA ARG A 3 0.48 0.23 -26.30
C ARG A 3 -0.46 -0.94 -26.62
N GLN A 4 -1.24 -1.41 -25.65
CA GLN A 4 -2.33 -2.35 -25.90
C GLN A 4 -3.55 -1.54 -26.39
N PRO A 5 -3.93 -1.59 -27.69
CA PRO A 5 -4.96 -0.73 -28.26
C PRO A 5 -6.36 -1.00 -27.69
N GLY A 6 -6.64 -2.23 -27.25
CA GLY A 6 -7.98 -2.64 -26.80
C GLY A 6 -8.43 -2.06 -25.44
N ARG A 7 -7.50 -1.62 -24.59
CA ARG A 7 -7.84 -1.18 -23.22
C ARG A 7 -8.47 0.21 -23.18
N ASP A 8 -7.97 1.13 -23.99
CA ASP A 8 -8.52 2.49 -24.10
C ASP A 8 -9.84 2.52 -24.87
N GLN A 9 -10.08 1.53 -25.73
CA GLN A 9 -11.34 1.36 -26.44
C GLN A 9 -12.45 0.87 -25.49
N ARG A 10 -12.18 -0.13 -24.66
CA ARG A 10 -13.16 -0.66 -23.70
C ARG A 10 -13.64 0.39 -22.68
N ILE A 11 -12.75 1.27 -22.22
CA ILE A 11 -13.13 2.38 -21.33
C ILE A 11 -13.99 3.40 -22.07
N ARG A 12 -13.66 3.72 -23.33
CA ARG A 12 -14.49 4.62 -24.14
C ARG A 12 -15.88 4.04 -24.37
N GLU A 13 -15.99 2.76 -24.70
CA GLU A 13 -17.26 2.05 -24.86
C GLU A 13 -18.10 2.07 -23.58
N LEU A 14 -17.48 1.86 -22.40
CA LEU A 14 -18.17 1.97 -21.11
C LEU A 14 -18.65 3.39 -20.80
N LEU A 15 -17.89 4.42 -21.20
CA LEU A 15 -18.26 5.81 -20.99
C LEU A 15 -19.38 6.29 -21.93
N THR A 16 -19.58 5.62 -23.07
CA THR A 16 -20.67 5.93 -24.01
C THR A 16 -22.01 5.25 -23.69
N ARG A 17 -22.04 4.25 -22.78
CA ARG A 17 -23.28 3.58 -22.35
C ARG A 17 -24.15 4.49 -21.48
N THR A 18 -25.47 4.30 -21.52
CA THR A 18 -26.39 5.04 -20.65
C THR A 18 -26.15 4.67 -19.18
N PRO A 19 -26.45 5.55 -18.21
CA PRO A 19 -26.25 5.25 -16.79
C PRO A 19 -26.98 4.00 -16.29
N GLU A 20 -28.11 3.66 -16.89
CA GLU A 20 -28.94 2.48 -16.58
C GLU A 20 -28.28 1.16 -17.04
N GLU A 21 -27.43 1.21 -18.06
CA GLU A 21 -26.70 0.05 -18.61
C GLU A 21 -25.36 -0.20 -17.90
N ARG A 22 -24.94 0.68 -17.00
CA ARG A 22 -23.65 0.55 -16.29
C ARG A 22 -23.87 -0.11 -14.95
N SER A 23 -23.38 -1.34 -14.80
CA SER A 23 -23.20 -1.89 -13.46
C SER A 23 -22.12 -1.08 -12.72
N THR A 24 -22.39 -0.73 -11.46
CA THR A 24 -21.43 -0.04 -10.59
C THR A 24 -20.13 -0.83 -10.49
N ASP A 25 -20.20 -2.16 -10.52
CA ASP A 25 -19.04 -3.04 -10.48
C ASP A 25 -18.17 -2.93 -11.74
N GLU A 26 -18.77 -2.77 -12.94
CA GLU A 26 -18.01 -2.60 -14.18
C GLU A 26 -17.22 -1.28 -14.19
N LEU A 27 -17.82 -0.20 -13.69
CA LEU A 27 -17.15 1.10 -13.55
C LEU A 27 -16.02 1.04 -12.53
N VAL A 28 -16.26 0.43 -11.38
CA VAL A 28 -15.24 0.25 -10.34
C VAL A 28 -14.07 -0.58 -10.88
N GLN A 29 -14.34 -1.70 -11.56
CA GLN A 29 -13.29 -2.53 -12.15
C GLN A 29 -12.52 -1.82 -13.26
N ALA A 30 -13.19 -1.01 -14.11
CA ALA A 30 -12.54 -0.23 -15.16
C ALA A 30 -11.60 0.85 -14.58
N VAL A 31 -12.03 1.55 -13.52
CA VAL A 31 -11.22 2.56 -12.82
C VAL A 31 -10.05 1.93 -12.07
N VAL A 32 -10.28 0.84 -11.32
CA VAL A 32 -9.23 0.08 -10.63
C VAL A 32 -8.19 -0.42 -11.62
N THR A 33 -8.65 -1.03 -12.72
CA THR A 33 -7.78 -1.49 -13.80
C THR A 33 -6.95 -0.31 -14.33
N ARG A 34 -7.55 0.82 -14.72
CA ARG A 34 -6.80 1.99 -15.24
C ARG A 34 -5.75 2.50 -14.24
N THR A 35 -6.12 2.59 -12.96
CA THR A 35 -5.24 3.11 -11.90
C THR A 35 -4.03 2.22 -11.69
N ARG A 36 -4.18 0.88 -11.80
CA ARG A 36 -3.07 -0.09 -11.75
C ARG A 36 -2.15 -0.07 -12.98
N GLY A 37 -2.63 0.43 -14.13
CA GLY A 37 -1.86 0.49 -15.38
C GLY A 37 -1.15 1.82 -15.63
N LEU A 38 -1.42 2.85 -14.82
CA LEU A 38 -0.66 4.10 -14.91
C LEU A 38 0.74 3.86 -14.34
N PRO A 39 1.82 4.16 -15.08
CA PRO A 39 3.13 4.23 -14.47
C PRO A 39 3.05 5.30 -13.38
N GLN A 40 3.13 4.88 -12.12
CA GLN A 40 3.34 5.81 -11.01
C GLN A 40 4.68 6.46 -11.25
N ARG A 41 4.69 7.61 -11.94
CA ARG A 41 5.88 8.40 -12.19
C ARG A 41 6.43 8.81 -10.83
N GLY A 42 7.48 8.11 -10.42
CA GLY A 42 8.22 8.37 -9.20
C GLY A 42 8.59 9.84 -9.12
N ARG A 43 8.05 10.53 -8.12
CA ARG A 43 8.59 11.81 -7.66
C ARG A 43 9.77 11.52 -6.72
N SER A 44 10.86 11.01 -7.28
CA SER A 44 12.14 10.82 -6.57
C SER A 44 13.17 11.86 -7.04
N ARG A 45 12.88 13.16 -6.86
CA ARG A 45 13.83 14.22 -7.24
C ARG A 45 13.99 15.36 -6.23
N TRP A 46 13.70 15.13 -4.95
CA TRP A 46 13.75 16.21 -3.93
C TRP A 46 14.50 15.87 -2.63
N ARG A 47 15.27 14.79 -2.57
CA ARG A 47 16.15 14.51 -1.42
C ARG A 47 17.45 13.86 -1.86
N ASP A 48 18.29 14.66 -2.49
CA ASP A 48 19.74 14.51 -2.42
C ASP A 48 20.31 15.92 -2.36
N LEU A 49 20.59 16.40 -1.15
CA LEU A 49 21.52 17.48 -0.84
C LEU A 49 21.60 17.66 0.69
N GLY A 50 22.78 17.34 1.25
CA GLY A 50 23.20 17.61 2.63
C GLY A 50 23.35 16.31 3.44
N THR A 51 24.53 15.86 3.86
CA THR A 51 25.76 16.59 4.22
C THR A 51 26.94 15.61 4.38
N ARG A 52 28.09 15.83 3.72
CA ARG A 52 29.45 15.89 4.33
C ARG A 52 30.53 16.20 3.27
N ARG A 53 31.60 16.85 3.74
CA ARG A 53 32.57 17.73 3.05
C ARG A 53 33.76 17.02 2.39
N LEU A 54 34.30 17.61 1.30
CA LEU A 54 35.74 17.78 0.94
C LEU A 54 35.80 18.57 -0.40
N LEU A 55 35.98 19.90 -0.38
CA LEU A 55 37.22 20.68 -0.63
C LEU A 55 37.83 20.60 -2.06
N LEU A 56 37.74 21.77 -2.73
CA LEU A 56 38.69 22.41 -3.66
C LEU A 56 38.80 22.00 -5.15
N ALA A 57 39.00 23.06 -5.96
CA ALA A 57 39.25 23.17 -7.41
C ALA A 57 38.02 22.91 -8.31
N GLY A 58 37.65 23.74 -9.28
CA GLY A 58 38.24 24.93 -9.90
C GLY A 58 37.28 25.38 -11.02
N ALA A 59 37.37 26.65 -11.40
CA ALA A 59 36.51 27.32 -12.37
C ALA A 59 36.62 26.79 -13.81
N VAL A 60 35.83 27.42 -14.71
CA VAL A 60 35.71 27.27 -16.19
C VAL A 60 34.47 26.47 -16.59
N GLY A 61 33.49 26.95 -17.36
CA GLY A 61 33.30 28.20 -18.10
C GLY A 61 32.22 27.97 -19.17
N ALA A 62 31.42 29.02 -19.45
CA ALA A 62 30.67 29.33 -20.68
C ALA A 62 29.60 28.32 -21.21
N ALA A 63 28.62 28.66 -22.05
CA ALA A 63 27.82 29.82 -22.42
C ALA A 63 26.93 29.38 -23.63
N ALA A 64 25.91 30.20 -23.95
CA ALA A 64 25.06 30.21 -25.17
C ALA A 64 23.86 29.21 -25.20
N VAL A 65 22.63 29.60 -25.55
CA VAL A 65 22.20 30.60 -26.55
C VAL A 65 21.01 31.45 -26.05
N LEU A 66 21.05 32.73 -26.39
CA LEU A 66 20.07 33.80 -26.14
C LEU A 66 19.66 34.41 -27.49
N VAL A 67 18.53 35.15 -27.51
CA VAL A 67 18.02 36.11 -28.54
C VAL A 67 17.10 35.46 -29.61
N LEU A 68 15.82 35.82 -29.71
CA LEU A 68 15.33 37.11 -30.25
C LEU A 68 14.12 37.71 -29.53
N VAL A 69 14.26 39.02 -29.26
CA VAL A 69 13.28 40.00 -28.77
C VAL A 69 12.86 40.91 -29.95
N VAL A 70 11.79 41.68 -29.73
CA VAL A 70 11.28 42.83 -30.50
C VAL A 70 10.20 42.42 -31.51
N GLY A 71 8.97 42.94 -31.51
CA GLY A 71 8.37 44.05 -30.78
C GLY A 71 7.22 44.57 -31.64
N ALA A 72 5.99 44.58 -31.11
CA ALA A 72 4.87 45.28 -31.72
C ALA A 72 3.94 45.79 -30.61
N THR A 73 4.13 47.05 -30.29
CA THR A 73 3.24 47.93 -29.53
C THR A 73 1.89 48.05 -30.22
N LEU A 74 0.80 47.53 -29.64
CA LEU A 74 -0.56 48.01 -29.93
C LEU A 74 -1.46 47.94 -28.69
N ARG A 75 -1.73 49.13 -28.13
CA ARG A 75 -3.01 49.63 -27.59
C ARG A 75 -3.85 48.70 -26.69
N ASN A 76 -3.82 48.98 -25.39
CA ASN A 76 -4.91 48.66 -24.46
C ASN A 76 -6.11 49.60 -24.72
N PRO A 77 -7.31 49.10 -25.05
CA PRO A 77 -8.53 49.88 -24.90
C PRO A 77 -9.02 49.86 -23.44
N PRO A 78 -9.50 50.99 -22.88
CA PRO A 78 -10.24 50.99 -21.62
C PRO A 78 -11.67 50.52 -21.91
N GLY A 79 -11.90 49.22 -21.77
CA GLY A 79 -13.21 48.60 -21.92
C GLY A 79 -13.77 48.17 -20.56
N SER A 80 -14.57 49.04 -19.95
CA SER A 80 -15.37 48.78 -18.74
C SER A 80 -16.52 47.80 -19.05
N GLY A 81 -16.18 46.54 -19.31
CA GLY A 81 -17.13 45.45 -19.51
C GLY A 81 -17.54 44.83 -18.17
N ARG A 82 -18.66 45.30 -17.62
CA ARG A 82 -19.31 44.69 -16.44
C ARG A 82 -19.85 43.31 -16.84
N GLN A 83 -19.01 42.29 -16.68
CA GLN A 83 -19.36 40.91 -17.00
C GLN A 83 -20.40 40.41 -15.97
N PRO A 84 -21.60 39.97 -16.38
CA PRO A 84 -22.61 39.45 -15.47
C PRO A 84 -22.02 38.27 -14.70
N GLY A 85 -22.12 38.31 -13.36
CA GLY A 85 -21.60 37.29 -12.47
C GLY A 85 -22.18 35.91 -12.79
N GLY A 86 -21.45 35.15 -13.60
CA GLY A 86 -21.67 33.72 -13.76
C GLY A 86 -21.40 33.06 -12.42
N ARG A 87 -22.48 32.68 -11.72
CA ARG A 87 -22.43 31.84 -10.54
C ARG A 87 -21.64 30.59 -10.96
N LEU A 88 -20.42 30.44 -10.46
CA LEU A 88 -19.71 29.18 -10.56
C LEU A 88 -20.56 28.18 -9.80
N ASP A 89 -21.37 27.39 -10.51
CA ASP A 89 -22.08 26.26 -9.94
C ASP A 89 -21.00 25.32 -9.40
N HIS A 90 -20.80 25.39 -8.08
CA HIS A 90 -19.94 24.48 -7.37
C HIS A 90 -20.65 23.13 -7.42
N SER A 91 -20.28 22.31 -8.41
CA SER A 91 -20.73 20.93 -8.48
C SER A 91 -20.47 20.30 -7.11
N PRO A 92 -21.50 19.82 -6.40
CA PRO A 92 -21.34 19.36 -5.03
C PRO A 92 -20.28 18.28 -5.00
N ALA A 93 -19.24 18.48 -4.18
CA ALA A 93 -18.17 17.51 -4.03
C ALA A 93 -18.79 16.19 -3.58
N THR A 94 -18.65 15.14 -4.39
CA THR A 94 -19.15 13.80 -4.05
C THR A 94 -18.53 13.37 -2.72
N GLU A 95 -19.38 13.20 -1.71
CA GLU A 95 -18.94 12.74 -0.40
C GLU A 95 -18.44 11.29 -0.53
N LEU A 96 -17.25 11.02 0.02
CA LEU A 96 -16.71 9.67 0.03
C LEU A 96 -17.49 8.77 1.00
N PRO A 97 -17.49 7.44 0.81
CA PRO A 97 -18.15 6.54 1.73
C PRO A 97 -17.40 6.47 3.08
N ILE A 98 -18.15 6.25 4.16
CA ILE A 98 -17.59 6.01 5.51
C ILE A 98 -16.85 4.67 5.56
N SER A 99 -17.39 3.65 4.91
CA SER A 99 -16.83 2.30 4.83
C SER A 99 -16.82 1.82 3.38
N LEU A 100 -15.83 1.00 3.01
CA LEU A 100 -15.85 0.33 1.72
C LEU A 100 -16.91 -0.78 1.73
N PRO A 101 -17.72 -0.93 0.67
CA PRO A 101 -18.61 -2.07 0.57
C PRO A 101 -17.78 -3.35 0.48
N ARG A 102 -18.17 -4.36 1.26
CA ARG A 102 -17.55 -5.68 1.19
C ARG A 102 -17.80 -6.28 -0.20
N PRO A 103 -16.76 -6.73 -0.92
CA PRO A 103 -16.95 -7.51 -2.13
C PRO A 103 -17.78 -8.76 -1.83
N THR A 104 -18.71 -9.13 -2.70
CA THR A 104 -19.48 -10.38 -2.55
C THR A 104 -18.68 -11.60 -3.02
N SER A 105 -17.65 -11.37 -3.84
CA SER A 105 -16.76 -12.40 -4.35
C SER A 105 -15.34 -11.86 -4.50
N LEU A 106 -14.37 -12.77 -4.53
CA LEU A 106 -13.02 -12.51 -5.01
C LEU A 106 -12.84 -13.18 -6.37
N PRO A 107 -12.08 -12.58 -7.29
CA PRO A 107 -11.59 -13.30 -8.45
C PRO A 107 -10.88 -14.58 -7.99
N THR A 108 -11.47 -15.71 -8.35
CA THR A 108 -10.97 -17.07 -8.08
C THR A 108 -10.55 -17.73 -9.38
N ASP A 109 -10.16 -16.93 -10.37
CA ASP A 109 -9.56 -17.39 -11.62
C ASP A 109 -8.07 -17.74 -11.45
N GLY A 110 -7.53 -17.59 -10.24
CA GLY A 110 -6.11 -17.77 -9.95
C GLY A 110 -5.23 -16.71 -10.59
N SER A 111 -5.82 -15.60 -11.08
CA SER A 111 -5.06 -14.53 -11.69
C SER A 111 -4.16 -13.88 -10.64
N CYS A 112 -2.88 -13.91 -10.94
CA CYS A 112 -1.89 -13.17 -10.20
C CYS A 112 -1.75 -11.76 -10.74
N GLU A 113 -1.31 -10.84 -9.88
CA GLU A 113 -0.72 -9.63 -10.39
C GLU A 113 0.46 -10.01 -11.33
N PRO A 114 0.71 -9.26 -12.42
CA PRO A 114 1.65 -9.62 -13.49
C PRO A 114 3.13 -9.63 -13.08
N ILE A 115 3.40 -9.74 -11.79
CA ILE A 115 4.72 -9.69 -11.16
C ILE A 115 4.97 -11.09 -10.59
N ALA A 116 6.11 -11.65 -10.94
CA ALA A 116 6.46 -13.05 -10.67
C ALA A 116 6.45 -13.35 -9.16
N GLY A 117 6.01 -14.56 -8.80
CA GLY A 117 6.18 -15.13 -7.45
C GLY A 117 4.91 -15.67 -6.82
N CYS A 118 3.74 -15.21 -7.26
CA CYS A 118 2.48 -15.61 -6.64
C CYS A 118 2.22 -17.13 -6.75
N LEU A 119 1.38 -17.62 -5.85
CA LEU A 119 0.95 -19.03 -5.78
C LEU A 119 -0.47 -19.25 -6.33
N GLY A 120 -1.23 -18.18 -6.59
CA GLY A 120 -2.61 -18.29 -7.07
C GLY A 120 -3.55 -18.91 -6.03
N ILE A 121 -4.52 -19.71 -6.48
CA ILE A 121 -5.45 -20.40 -5.57
C ILE A 121 -4.69 -21.51 -4.84
N LEU A 122 -4.76 -21.49 -3.51
CA LEU A 122 -4.08 -22.47 -2.68
C LEU A 122 -4.99 -23.68 -2.45
N ALA A 123 -4.53 -24.85 -2.89
CA ALA A 123 -5.10 -26.13 -2.47
C ALA A 123 -4.79 -26.40 -0.99
N ALA A 124 -5.51 -27.34 -0.39
CA ALA A 124 -5.15 -27.85 0.94
C ALA A 124 -3.74 -28.47 0.92
N GLY A 125 -2.92 -28.20 1.94
CA GLY A 125 -1.57 -28.73 2.05
C GLY A 125 -0.52 -27.70 2.48
N SER A 126 0.75 -28.05 2.24
CA SER A 126 1.92 -27.21 2.55
C SER A 126 2.30 -26.32 1.37
N HIS A 127 2.63 -25.07 1.68
CA HIS A 127 3.00 -24.03 0.73
C HIS A 127 4.27 -23.32 1.20
N GLN A 128 4.93 -22.65 0.27
CA GLN A 128 6.12 -21.85 0.52
C GLN A 128 6.08 -20.58 -0.31
N THR A 129 6.47 -19.45 0.28
CA THR A 129 6.64 -18.19 -0.46
C THR A 129 7.76 -18.33 -1.48
N ALA A 130 7.54 -17.93 -2.72
CA ALA A 130 8.55 -17.98 -3.77
C ALA A 130 9.58 -16.83 -3.62
N VAL A 131 9.09 -15.60 -3.39
CA VAL A 131 9.92 -14.39 -3.48
C VAL A 131 10.06 -13.68 -2.13
N PHE A 132 9.03 -13.69 -1.30
CA PHE A 132 9.07 -13.09 0.03
C PHE A 132 10.24 -13.63 0.86
N ARG A 133 10.86 -12.74 1.63
CA ARG A 133 11.99 -13.06 2.51
C ARG A 133 11.71 -12.57 3.94
N PRO A 134 12.11 -13.35 4.97
CA PRO A 134 12.69 -14.68 4.88
C PRO A 134 11.68 -15.68 4.28
N THR A 135 12.19 -16.69 3.58
CA THR A 135 11.32 -17.69 2.95
C THR A 135 10.42 -18.30 4.02
N THR A 136 9.12 -18.26 3.78
CA THR A 136 8.12 -18.68 4.77
C THR A 136 7.39 -19.91 4.25
N THR A 137 7.28 -20.95 5.09
CA THR A 137 6.42 -22.11 4.82
C THR A 137 5.20 -22.06 5.71
N PHE A 138 4.07 -22.57 5.24
CA PHE A 138 2.81 -22.63 6.00
C PHE A 138 1.90 -23.72 5.42
N THR A 139 0.87 -24.12 6.16
CA THR A 139 -0.17 -25.02 5.67
C THR A 139 -1.53 -24.33 5.63
N THR A 140 -2.39 -24.73 4.70
CA THR A 140 -3.79 -24.28 4.66
C THR A 140 -4.74 -25.45 4.36
N ALA A 141 -6.00 -25.31 4.75
CA ALA A 141 -7.08 -26.23 4.39
C ALA A 141 -7.68 -25.92 2.99
N GLY A 142 -7.05 -25.02 2.23
CA GLY A 142 -7.63 -24.41 1.03
C GLY A 142 -8.53 -23.23 1.39
N GLY A 143 -9.20 -22.64 0.39
CA GLY A 143 -10.06 -21.46 0.61
C GLY A 143 -9.28 -20.15 0.75
N TRP A 144 -8.04 -20.12 0.26
CA TRP A 144 -7.18 -18.95 0.22
C TRP A 144 -6.61 -18.76 -1.18
N VAL A 145 -6.38 -17.51 -1.55
CA VAL A 145 -5.67 -17.14 -2.79
C VAL A 145 -4.52 -16.22 -2.43
N ASN A 146 -3.33 -16.52 -2.96
CA ASN A 146 -2.20 -15.61 -2.94
C ASN A 146 -2.20 -14.79 -4.22
N ARG A 147 -2.29 -13.46 -4.10
CA ARG A 147 -2.30 -12.55 -5.26
C ARG A 147 -0.98 -11.81 -5.42
N GLU A 148 -0.18 -11.75 -4.36
CA GLU A 148 1.09 -11.05 -4.32
C GLU A 148 2.11 -11.82 -3.47
N ASP A 149 3.27 -12.12 -4.06
CA ASP A 149 4.43 -12.68 -3.37
C ASP A 149 5.66 -11.98 -3.92
N ARG A 150 6.19 -11.06 -3.13
CA ARG A 150 7.28 -10.16 -3.48
C ARG A 150 8.26 -10.04 -2.33
N GLY A 151 9.43 -9.47 -2.58
CA GLY A 151 10.53 -9.48 -1.61
C GLY A 151 10.19 -8.81 -0.28
N GLY A 152 9.23 -7.87 -0.27
CA GLY A 152 8.78 -7.14 0.93
C GLY A 152 7.33 -7.38 1.35
N ILE A 153 6.52 -8.08 0.55
CA ILE A 153 5.11 -8.34 0.89
C ILE A 153 4.66 -9.72 0.39
N PHE A 154 3.84 -10.39 1.18
CA PHE A 154 3.11 -11.59 0.77
C PHE A 154 1.66 -11.47 1.25
N ASP A 155 0.68 -11.70 0.38
CA ASP A 155 -0.74 -11.59 0.76
C ASP A 155 -1.49 -12.93 0.62
N LEU A 156 -2.38 -13.23 1.54
CA LEU A 156 -3.37 -14.28 1.41
C LEU A 156 -4.75 -13.66 1.57
N ARG A 157 -5.64 -13.87 0.60
CA ARG A 157 -7.03 -13.42 0.66
C ARG A 157 -7.93 -14.61 0.93
N SER A 158 -8.87 -14.45 1.86
CA SER A 158 -9.84 -15.50 2.15
C SER A 158 -10.90 -15.55 1.06
N THR A 159 -11.07 -16.69 0.39
CA THR A 159 -12.16 -16.86 -0.58
C THR A 159 -13.52 -17.01 0.10
N ALA A 160 -13.53 -17.44 1.36
CA ALA A 160 -14.74 -17.56 2.19
C ALA A 160 -15.17 -16.24 2.84
N ILE A 161 -14.28 -15.26 2.93
CA ILE A 161 -14.55 -13.93 3.49
C ILE A 161 -13.99 -12.85 2.53
N PRO A 162 -14.63 -12.65 1.35
CA PRO A 162 -14.12 -11.74 0.34
C PRO A 162 -13.86 -10.32 0.85
N GLY A 163 -12.73 -9.75 0.45
CA GLY A 163 -12.25 -8.44 0.91
C GLY A 163 -11.23 -8.51 2.06
N ASP A 164 -11.26 -9.59 2.85
CA ASP A 164 -10.36 -9.76 3.99
C ASP A 164 -9.02 -10.39 3.60
N ALA A 165 -7.99 -10.12 4.38
CA ALA A 165 -6.62 -10.53 4.08
C ALA A 165 -5.80 -10.94 5.30
N LEU A 166 -4.80 -11.78 5.04
CA LEU A 166 -3.63 -11.98 5.87
C LEU A 166 -2.42 -11.46 5.08
N LEU A 167 -1.79 -10.38 5.54
CA LEU A 167 -0.64 -9.76 4.88
C LEU A 167 0.62 -10.02 5.71
N LEU A 168 1.73 -10.36 5.05
CA LEU A 168 3.06 -10.37 5.64
C LEU A 168 3.84 -9.23 5.01
N LEU A 169 4.51 -8.43 5.84
CA LEU A 169 5.36 -7.34 5.41
C LEU A 169 6.72 -7.43 6.08
N ARG A 170 7.77 -7.22 5.29
CA ARG A 170 9.13 -7.16 5.81
C ARG A 170 9.54 -5.71 6.12
N ASP A 171 10.17 -5.54 7.26
CA ASP A 171 10.79 -4.29 7.73
C ASP A 171 9.83 -3.09 7.67
N PRO A 172 8.68 -3.16 8.37
CA PRO A 172 7.72 -2.06 8.39
C PRO A 172 8.34 -0.79 8.99
N VAL A 173 8.19 0.33 8.30
CA VAL A 173 8.65 1.65 8.73
C VAL A 173 7.43 2.51 9.09
N PRO A 174 7.35 3.08 10.30
CA PRO A 174 6.24 3.92 10.73
C PRO A 174 5.93 5.08 9.76
N LEU A 175 4.66 5.22 9.42
CA LEU A 175 4.17 6.23 8.47
C LEU A 175 3.06 7.07 9.11
N ARG A 176 3.12 8.39 8.92
CA ARG A 176 2.06 9.33 9.30
C ARG A 176 1.88 10.38 8.22
N ASP A 177 0.66 10.48 7.71
CA ASP A 177 0.24 11.48 6.73
C ASP A 177 1.16 11.47 5.48
N GLY A 178 1.49 10.27 5.02
CA GLY A 178 2.41 10.03 3.90
C GLY A 178 3.88 10.33 4.17
N ARG A 179 4.30 10.51 5.44
CA ARG A 179 5.69 10.78 5.82
C ARG A 179 6.20 9.75 6.80
N ILE A 180 7.46 9.33 6.61
CA ILE A 180 8.16 8.45 7.56
C ILE A 180 8.29 9.17 8.90
N VAL A 181 7.93 8.48 9.98
CA VAL A 181 8.10 8.96 11.35
C VAL A 181 9.48 8.53 11.86
N GLY A 182 10.36 9.49 12.09
CA GLY A 182 11.67 9.23 12.68
C GLY A 182 11.61 9.01 14.19
N GLY A 183 12.67 8.42 14.75
CA GLY A 183 12.82 8.24 16.21
C GLY A 183 12.06 7.05 16.80
N VAL A 184 11.29 6.32 16.00
CA VAL A 184 10.70 5.06 16.40
C VAL A 184 11.74 3.95 16.22
N GLY A 185 11.92 3.12 17.25
CA GLY A 185 12.79 1.94 17.17
C GLY A 185 12.30 0.95 16.11
N SER A 186 13.22 0.16 15.57
CA SER A 186 12.94 -0.81 14.50
C SER A 186 12.62 -2.22 15.00
N ASP A 187 12.57 -2.44 16.31
CA ASP A 187 12.17 -3.71 16.92
C ASP A 187 10.64 -3.78 17.13
N ALA A 188 10.12 -5.00 17.30
CA ALA A 188 8.70 -5.27 17.42
C ALA A 188 8.04 -4.52 18.59
N ARG A 189 8.75 -4.34 19.72
CA ARG A 189 8.22 -3.64 20.90
C ARG A 189 8.09 -2.14 20.63
N ALA A 190 9.10 -1.51 20.04
CA ALA A 190 9.08 -0.10 19.70
C ALA A 190 7.99 0.23 18.68
N LEU A 191 7.82 -0.62 17.65
CA LEU A 191 6.77 -0.47 16.65
C LEU A 191 5.37 -0.64 17.27
N ALA A 192 5.19 -1.62 18.16
CA ALA A 192 3.91 -1.83 18.86
C ALA A 192 3.59 -0.66 19.80
N ALA A 193 4.58 -0.13 20.52
CA ALA A 193 4.41 1.03 21.39
C ALA A 193 4.03 2.29 20.58
N TRP A 194 4.63 2.47 19.40
CA TRP A 194 4.27 3.58 18.50
C TRP A 194 2.82 3.49 18.03
N LEU A 195 2.35 2.31 17.60
CA LEU A 195 0.95 2.10 17.23
C LEU A 195 0.00 2.37 18.41
N ALA A 196 0.33 1.86 19.59
CA ALA A 196 -0.48 2.05 20.79
C ALA A 196 -0.54 3.51 21.26
N ALA A 197 0.46 4.32 20.92
CA ALA A 197 0.54 5.74 21.26
C ALA A 197 -0.08 6.67 20.21
N ASP A 198 -0.52 6.18 19.04
CA ASP A 198 -1.17 7.02 18.02
C ASP A 198 -2.63 7.32 18.42
N PRO A 199 -3.00 8.58 18.72
CA PRO A 199 -4.34 8.92 19.19
C PRO A 199 -5.43 8.75 18.11
N ARG A 200 -5.05 8.49 16.85
CA ARG A 200 -5.97 8.20 15.75
C ARG A 200 -6.35 6.72 15.69
N LEU A 201 -5.73 5.89 16.53
CA LEU A 201 -5.99 4.46 16.63
C LEU A 201 -6.63 4.13 17.97
N SER A 202 -7.64 3.27 17.94
CA SER A 202 -8.07 2.52 19.12
C SER A 202 -7.29 1.20 19.10
N ALA A 203 -6.20 1.16 19.86
CA ALA A 203 -5.34 0.00 19.99
C ALA A 203 -5.66 -0.77 21.28
N SER A 204 -5.73 -2.10 21.20
CA SER A 204 -5.72 -2.93 22.41
C SER A 204 -4.37 -2.81 23.12
N GLY A 205 -4.32 -3.24 24.39
CA GLY A 205 -3.03 -3.49 25.04
C GLY A 205 -2.18 -4.46 24.20
N ALA A 206 -0.89 -4.16 24.07
CA ALA A 206 0.03 -5.03 23.36
C ALA A 206 0.34 -6.28 24.21
N ALA A 207 0.22 -7.46 23.60
CA ALA A 207 0.50 -8.75 24.23
C ALA A 207 1.70 -9.41 23.56
N SER A 208 2.48 -10.21 24.29
CA SER A 208 3.54 -11.03 23.68
C SER A 208 2.94 -12.07 22.73
N ALA A 209 3.64 -12.32 21.62
CA ALA A 209 3.26 -13.34 20.64
C ALA A 209 4.48 -14.08 20.11
N SER A 210 4.26 -15.33 19.68
CA SER A 210 5.27 -16.13 18.97
C SER A 210 4.64 -16.83 17.79
N ILE A 211 5.26 -16.71 16.61
CA ILE A 211 4.81 -17.32 15.36
C ILE A 211 6.05 -17.80 14.61
N GLY A 212 6.04 -19.07 14.20
CA GLY A 212 7.12 -19.65 13.39
C GLY A 212 8.53 -19.56 13.98
N GLY A 213 8.64 -19.56 15.31
CA GLY A 213 9.90 -19.44 16.04
C GLY A 213 10.37 -18.01 16.28
N LEU A 214 9.68 -17.02 15.73
CA LEU A 214 9.92 -15.61 16.02
C LEU A 214 9.11 -15.16 17.24
N ASN A 215 9.60 -14.15 17.94
CA ASN A 215 8.94 -13.56 19.10
C ASN A 215 8.64 -12.09 18.83
N GLY A 216 7.61 -11.55 19.48
CA GLY A 216 7.33 -10.12 19.41
C GLY A 216 6.00 -9.76 20.06
N MET A 217 5.25 -8.86 19.42
CA MET A 217 4.06 -8.22 19.96
C MET A 217 2.82 -8.45 19.10
N ARG A 218 1.66 -8.54 19.73
CA ARG A 218 0.33 -8.57 19.09
C ARG A 218 -0.55 -7.46 19.65
N LEU A 219 -1.32 -6.82 18.79
CA LEU A 219 -2.35 -5.85 19.17
C LEU A 219 -3.49 -5.83 18.14
N ARG A 220 -4.71 -5.56 18.60
CA ARG A 220 -5.86 -5.25 17.74
C ARG A 220 -5.94 -3.75 17.53
N LEU A 221 -6.25 -3.34 16.31
CA LEU A 221 -6.35 -1.95 15.89
C LEU A 221 -7.71 -1.67 15.26
N ALA A 222 -8.21 -0.46 15.50
CA ALA A 222 -9.29 0.18 14.75
C ALA A 222 -8.97 1.68 14.64
N ILE A 223 -9.63 2.40 13.72
CA ILE A 223 -9.59 3.86 13.72
C ILE A 223 -10.34 4.37 14.97
N ALA A 224 -9.72 5.28 15.73
CA ALA A 224 -10.34 5.86 16.93
C ALA A 224 -11.56 6.71 16.56
N SER A 225 -12.61 6.67 17.38
CA SER A 225 -13.79 7.51 17.20
C SER A 225 -13.42 9.00 17.20
N GLY A 226 -14.00 9.76 16.27
CA GLY A 226 -13.69 11.19 16.11
C GLY A 226 -12.41 11.48 15.33
N THR A 227 -11.65 10.46 14.93
CA THR A 227 -10.53 10.65 13.99
C THR A 227 -11.06 11.26 12.69
N SER A 228 -10.39 12.31 12.25
CA SER A 228 -10.63 12.95 10.97
C SER A 228 -9.32 13.05 10.19
N GLY A 229 -9.43 13.27 8.89
CA GLY A 229 -8.27 13.38 8.01
C GLY A 229 -8.27 12.28 6.96
N ARG A 230 -7.90 12.69 5.75
CA ARG A 230 -7.88 11.85 4.57
C ARG A 230 -6.51 11.94 3.91
N PRO A 231 -5.55 11.07 4.27
CA PRO A 231 -4.30 10.96 3.54
C PRO A 231 -4.56 10.83 2.03
N LEU A 232 -3.64 11.35 1.22
CA LEU A 232 -3.76 11.25 -0.24
C LEU A 232 -3.89 9.78 -0.66
N GLY A 233 -4.97 9.45 -1.38
CA GLY A 233 -5.25 8.10 -1.86
C GLY A 233 -6.19 7.28 -0.99
N CYS A 234 -6.68 7.82 0.12
CA CYS A 234 -7.70 7.18 0.94
C CYS A 234 -9.04 7.07 0.19
N ALA A 235 -9.59 5.86 0.12
CA ALA A 235 -10.82 5.56 -0.61
C ALA A 235 -12.11 5.84 0.21
N THR A 236 -11.97 6.13 1.50
CA THR A 236 -13.05 6.45 2.42
C THR A 236 -12.91 7.89 2.95
N GLN A 237 -13.84 8.30 3.82
CA GLN A 237 -13.77 9.59 4.49
C GLN A 237 -12.54 9.73 5.41
N VAL A 238 -12.08 8.63 6.01
CA VAL A 238 -11.00 8.61 7.01
C VAL A 238 -10.07 7.44 6.75
N CYS A 239 -8.75 7.70 6.70
CA CYS A 239 -7.73 6.66 6.76
C CYS A 239 -6.62 7.05 7.74
N VAL A 240 -6.01 6.05 8.36
CA VAL A 240 -4.87 6.21 9.24
C VAL A 240 -3.72 5.38 8.68
N ASP A 241 -2.65 6.05 8.25
CA ASP A 241 -1.39 5.40 7.86
C ASP A 241 -0.82 4.63 9.06
N LEU A 242 -0.38 3.39 8.82
CA LEU A 242 0.33 2.56 9.80
C LEU A 242 1.81 2.48 9.43
N PHE A 243 2.12 1.83 8.31
CA PHE A 243 3.49 1.54 7.93
C PHE A 243 3.70 1.72 6.43
N THR A 244 4.96 1.89 6.05
CA THR A 244 5.44 1.63 4.71
C THR A 244 6.46 0.50 4.73
N ALA A 245 6.51 -0.30 3.68
CA ALA A 245 7.55 -1.30 3.47
C ALA A 245 8.10 -1.16 2.06
N THR A 246 9.37 -1.52 1.87
CA THR A 246 10.03 -1.42 0.56
C THR A 246 10.41 -2.79 0.04
N ASP A 247 10.23 -3.03 -1.26
CA ASP A 247 10.83 -4.19 -1.93
C ASP A 247 12.18 -3.81 -2.55
N PRO A 248 13.31 -4.16 -1.91
CA PRO A 248 14.63 -3.83 -2.43
C PRO A 248 14.99 -4.58 -3.72
N ALA A 249 14.27 -5.67 -4.05
CA ALA A 249 14.51 -6.43 -5.28
C ALA A 249 13.91 -5.75 -6.52
N THR A 250 13.02 -4.77 -6.35
CA THR A 250 12.35 -4.08 -7.46
C THR A 250 13.08 -2.80 -7.87
N ARG A 251 13.11 -2.52 -9.18
CA ARG A 251 13.63 -1.26 -9.74
C ARG A 251 12.59 -0.64 -10.71
N PRO A 252 12.03 0.55 -10.41
CA PRO A 252 12.25 1.36 -9.19
C PRO A 252 11.77 0.64 -7.92
N VAL A 253 12.34 1.01 -6.77
CA VAL A 253 11.96 0.44 -5.47
C VAL A 253 10.47 0.67 -5.25
N TRP A 254 9.72 -0.42 -5.16
CA TRP A 254 8.31 -0.40 -4.87
C TRP A 254 8.09 -0.19 -3.37
N GLN A 255 7.12 0.66 -3.03
CA GLN A 255 6.73 0.95 -1.66
C GLN A 255 5.29 0.50 -1.41
N TYR A 256 5.10 -0.35 -0.41
CA TYR A 256 3.77 -0.74 0.06
C TYR A 256 3.39 0.18 1.19
N ARG A 257 2.21 0.79 1.12
CA ARG A 257 1.64 1.56 2.23
C ARG A 257 0.52 0.75 2.84
N ILE A 258 0.58 0.59 4.15
CA ILE A 258 -0.46 -0.05 4.94
C ILE A 258 -1.14 1.03 5.76
N SER A 259 -2.46 1.08 5.67
CA SER A 259 -3.33 2.01 6.38
C SER A 259 -4.60 1.27 6.80
N LEU A 260 -5.27 1.76 7.84
CA LEU A 260 -6.68 1.42 8.08
C LEU A 260 -7.57 2.47 7.40
N SER A 261 -8.70 2.04 6.87
CA SER A 261 -9.67 2.86 6.14
C SER A 261 -11.07 2.69 6.70
N GLY A 262 -11.74 3.79 7.04
CA GLY A 262 -13.15 3.76 7.45
C GLY A 262 -13.40 2.89 8.68
N THR A 263 -14.11 1.78 8.49
CA THR A 263 -14.48 0.84 9.57
C THR A 263 -13.57 -0.37 9.66
N GLU A 264 -12.46 -0.40 8.92
CA GLU A 264 -11.46 -1.47 8.97
C GLU A 264 -11.01 -1.74 10.41
N ARG A 265 -10.81 -3.03 10.70
CA ARG A 265 -10.19 -3.50 11.93
C ARG A 265 -9.15 -4.54 11.59
N ALA A 266 -8.06 -4.55 12.34
CA ALA A 266 -6.99 -5.50 12.11
C ALA A 266 -6.39 -6.05 13.40
N THR A 267 -5.81 -7.23 13.31
CA THR A 267 -4.85 -7.73 14.30
C THR A 267 -3.46 -7.69 13.69
N VAL A 268 -2.57 -6.96 14.35
CA VAL A 268 -1.17 -6.83 13.96
C VAL A 268 -0.33 -7.75 14.85
N TYR A 269 0.53 -8.55 14.23
CA TYR A 269 1.66 -9.21 14.88
C TYR A 269 2.94 -8.56 14.36
N LEU A 270 3.80 -8.08 15.25
CA LEU A 270 5.13 -7.58 14.94
C LEU A 270 6.12 -8.58 15.53
N LEU A 271 6.94 -9.20 14.69
CA LEU A 271 7.82 -10.30 15.07
C LEU A 271 9.27 -9.93 14.76
N ASP A 272 10.15 -9.95 15.76
CA ASP A 272 11.57 -9.72 15.59
C ASP A 272 12.17 -10.86 14.75
N ALA A 273 12.81 -10.52 13.64
CA ALA A 273 13.37 -11.47 12.68
C ALA A 273 14.69 -10.92 12.14
N PRO A 274 15.86 -11.57 12.34
CA PRO A 274 17.12 -11.03 11.83
C PRO A 274 17.06 -10.77 10.31
N PRO A 275 17.39 -9.56 9.82
CA PRO A 275 17.94 -8.40 10.53
C PRO A 275 16.94 -7.32 11.01
N GLY A 276 15.62 -7.50 10.84
CA GLY A 276 14.59 -6.53 11.21
C GLY A 276 13.32 -7.13 11.82
N VAL A 277 12.17 -6.81 11.24
CA VAL A 277 10.84 -7.20 11.77
C VAL A 277 9.95 -7.72 10.64
N ILE A 278 9.24 -8.81 10.91
CA ILE A 278 8.11 -9.24 10.08
C ILE A 278 6.81 -8.79 10.73
N MET A 279 6.03 -8.01 10.00
CA MET A 279 4.66 -7.69 10.37
C MET A 279 3.70 -8.68 9.71
N ILE A 280 2.79 -9.25 10.49
CA ILE A 280 1.64 -9.99 9.99
C ILE A 280 0.37 -9.20 10.33
N LEU A 281 -0.43 -8.87 9.32
CA LEU A 281 -1.69 -8.16 9.46
C LEU A 281 -2.85 -9.09 9.11
N VAL A 282 -3.74 -9.35 10.06
CA VAL A 282 -5.05 -9.97 9.82
C VAL A 282 -6.05 -8.84 9.66
N ASP A 283 -6.45 -8.55 8.42
CA ASP A 283 -7.15 -7.33 8.02
C ASP A 283 -8.61 -7.61 7.60
N SER A 284 -9.56 -7.01 8.32
CA SER A 284 -10.99 -7.09 8.03
C SER A 284 -11.47 -5.77 7.43
N LEU A 285 -11.81 -5.81 6.14
CA LEU A 285 -12.11 -4.64 5.31
C LEU A 285 -13.26 -3.77 5.86
N ASP A 286 -14.27 -4.40 6.46
CA ASP A 286 -15.41 -3.69 7.06
C ASP A 286 -15.40 -3.73 8.60
N GLY A 287 -14.40 -4.39 9.19
CA GLY A 287 -14.25 -4.58 10.63
C GLY A 287 -15.22 -5.57 11.28
N ARG A 288 -16.20 -6.12 10.55
CA ARG A 288 -17.26 -6.99 11.11
C ARG A 288 -16.86 -8.45 11.19
N THR A 289 -15.86 -8.85 10.43
CA THR A 289 -15.46 -10.26 10.25
C THR A 289 -14.13 -10.59 10.90
N LEU A 290 -13.50 -9.65 11.62
CA LEU A 290 -12.15 -9.83 12.16
C LEU A 290 -12.01 -11.12 12.98
N ASP A 291 -12.92 -11.41 13.91
CA ASP A 291 -12.84 -12.63 14.73
C ASP A 291 -12.97 -13.90 13.88
N ARG A 292 -13.84 -13.90 12.85
CA ARG A 292 -13.99 -15.02 11.91
C ARG A 292 -12.75 -15.20 11.05
N LEU A 293 -12.14 -14.10 10.60
CA LEU A 293 -10.91 -14.11 9.81
C LEU A 293 -9.73 -14.59 10.65
N GLU A 294 -9.61 -14.15 11.91
CA GLU A 294 -8.59 -14.65 12.84
C GLU A 294 -8.74 -16.15 13.06
N ALA A 295 -9.96 -16.65 13.26
CA ALA A 295 -10.20 -18.09 13.38
C ALA A 295 -9.79 -18.86 12.11
N ALA A 296 -10.07 -18.32 10.92
CA ALA A 296 -9.66 -18.91 9.65
C ALA A 296 -8.13 -18.85 9.42
N ALA A 297 -7.47 -17.79 9.88
CA ALA A 297 -6.03 -17.60 9.76
C ALA A 297 -5.22 -18.37 10.81
N ALA A 298 -5.82 -18.71 11.95
CA ALA A 298 -5.17 -19.41 13.06
C ALA A 298 -4.37 -20.66 12.64
N PRO A 299 -4.91 -21.63 11.86
CA PRO A 299 -4.14 -22.79 11.42
C PRO A 299 -2.95 -22.43 10.50
N ILE A 300 -3.08 -21.38 9.67
CA ILE A 300 -1.98 -20.87 8.84
C ILE A 300 -0.88 -20.30 9.74
N LEU A 301 -1.24 -19.45 10.71
CA LEU A 301 -0.29 -18.85 11.64
C LEU A 301 0.41 -19.91 12.51
N ALA A 302 -0.32 -20.91 13.01
CA ALA A 302 0.24 -21.98 13.83
C ALA A 302 1.25 -22.87 13.06
N SER A 303 1.00 -23.09 11.77
CA SER A 303 1.87 -23.89 10.90
C SER A 303 3.01 -23.08 10.26
N MET A 304 2.97 -21.76 10.34
CA MET A 304 3.95 -20.87 9.74
C MET A 304 5.36 -21.13 10.27
N ARG A 305 6.37 -21.15 9.41
CA ARG A 305 7.79 -21.24 9.77
C ARG A 305 8.59 -20.29 8.90
N PHE A 306 9.51 -19.55 9.51
CA PHE A 306 10.41 -18.66 8.81
C PHE A 306 11.77 -19.34 8.64
N ALA A 307 12.30 -19.32 7.43
CA ALA A 307 13.67 -19.75 7.19
C ALA A 307 14.61 -18.83 7.96
N VAL A 308 15.40 -19.40 8.85
CA VAL A 308 16.50 -18.66 9.48
C VAL A 308 17.53 -18.40 8.38
N GLU A 309 17.68 -17.15 7.97
CA GLU A 309 18.80 -16.75 7.15
C GLU A 309 20.05 -17.03 8.00
N ARG A 310 20.75 -18.14 7.71
CA ARG A 310 22.08 -18.35 8.24
C ARG A 310 22.88 -17.19 7.65
N GLY A 311 23.12 -16.17 8.47
CA GLY A 311 23.83 -14.96 8.04
C GLY A 311 25.02 -15.42 7.22
N ALA A 312 25.06 -15.01 5.95
CA ALA A 312 26.08 -15.45 5.01
C ALA A 312 27.41 -15.30 5.74
N SER A 313 28.02 -16.43 6.07
CA SER A 313 29.28 -16.45 6.81
C SER A 313 30.22 -15.59 5.98
N THR A 314 30.55 -14.40 6.49
CA THR A 314 31.46 -13.47 5.82
C THR A 314 32.68 -14.32 5.47
N PRO A 315 33.02 -14.50 4.18
CA PRO A 315 34.17 -15.33 3.83
C PRO A 315 35.37 -14.76 4.59
N SER A 316 36.02 -15.60 5.41
CA SER A 316 37.23 -15.19 6.11
C SER A 316 38.21 -14.65 5.06
N PRO A 317 38.76 -13.44 5.27
CA PRO A 317 39.78 -12.93 4.36
C PRO A 317 40.95 -13.92 4.32
N PRO A 318 41.58 -14.10 3.13
CA PRO A 318 42.74 -14.98 2.97
C PRO A 318 43.95 -14.51 3.81
#